data_AF-A0A950KVN7-F1
#
_entry.id   AF-A0A950KVN7-F1
#
_cell.length_a   1.000
_cell.length_b   1.000
_cell.length_c   1.000
_cell.angle_alpha   90.00
_cell.angle_beta   90.00
_cell.angle_gamma   90.00
#
_symmetry.space_group_name_H-M   'P 1'
#
loop_
_entity.id
_entity.type
_entity.pdbx_description
1 polymer ?
#
loop_
_entity_poly.entity_id
_entity_poly.type
_entity_poly.pdbx_seq_one_letter_code
_entity_poly.pdbx_strand_id
1 'polypeptide(L)'
;MTIQPDAVDAKRSAGWLPEQDELESWLEGHRERVEARSEPVVLHPVLEEFQELIDTDAVVRMYLNQMIEQVPSTKPYSKRHLESVEQMLGMINELLTMAPEFGESSMVATPLNAILDWPMGTPAGFAAFRDRRVNAMLKKILVAWCEFLNSGDSLYVLNDSAVGWKCPEAQRKVGMGQYEHDPADEHWGFASWNDFFTRRFKDGERPVASPEDNKVIVSACESTPYGISMDVQRRDRFWIKSQPYSLEDMLANDDSVDHFVGGTVYQAFLSAINYHRWHSPVAGTIVRAFVQEGTYYSEADAEGKDAVEPMNSQSYLAHVAAR
;
A
#
# COMPACT_ATOMS: atom_id res chain seq x y z
N MET A 1 40.87 18.54 0.39
CA MET A 1 39.49 18.94 0.74
C MET A 1 38.64 18.59 -0.48
N THR A 2 38.24 17.33 -0.56
CA THR A 2 37.53 16.77 -1.70
C THR A 2 36.06 16.85 -1.33
N ILE A 3 35.33 17.75 -1.99
CA ILE A 3 33.89 17.88 -1.83
C ILE A 3 33.29 16.59 -2.40
N GLN A 4 32.76 15.73 -1.52
CA GLN A 4 31.88 14.65 -1.97
C GLN A 4 30.69 15.32 -2.66
N PRO A 5 30.31 14.90 -3.88
CA PRO A 5 29.05 15.34 -4.46
C PRO A 5 27.94 14.94 -3.50
N ASP A 6 27.00 15.84 -3.25
CA ASP A 6 25.84 15.61 -2.38
C ASP A 6 25.28 14.22 -2.67
N ALA A 7 25.29 13.36 -1.66
CA ALA A 7 24.73 12.03 -1.77
C ALA A 7 23.25 12.20 -2.12
N VAL A 8 22.89 11.87 -3.36
CA VAL A 8 21.48 11.68 -3.73
C VAL A 8 20.96 10.60 -2.79
N ASP A 9 20.06 11.01 -1.89
CA ASP A 9 19.44 10.12 -0.92
C ASP A 9 18.59 9.08 -1.66
N ALA A 10 19.12 7.85 -1.75
CA ALA A 10 18.43 6.72 -2.37
C ALA A 10 17.06 6.43 -1.71
N LYS A 11 16.82 6.95 -0.50
CA LYS A 11 15.56 6.79 0.27
C LYS A 11 14.46 7.76 -0.16
N ARG A 12 14.73 8.71 -1.06
CA ARG A 12 13.72 9.68 -1.58
C ARG A 12 13.48 9.56 -3.08
N SER A 13 14.13 8.60 -3.76
CA SER A 13 14.17 8.54 -5.23
C SER A 13 12.83 8.24 -5.93
N ALA A 14 11.74 8.00 -5.18
CA ALA A 14 10.43 7.69 -5.74
C ALA A 14 9.33 8.75 -5.48
N GLY A 15 9.62 9.86 -4.78
CA GLY A 15 8.62 10.93 -4.54
C GLY A 15 7.37 10.46 -3.76
N TRP A 16 7.56 9.50 -2.85
CA TRP A 16 6.49 8.65 -2.31
C TRP A 16 5.60 9.30 -1.24
N LEU A 17 5.93 10.50 -0.73
CA LEU A 17 5.26 11.04 0.45
C LEU A 17 4.64 12.42 0.25
N PRO A 18 3.35 12.61 0.64
CA PRO A 18 2.84 13.94 0.94
C PRO A 18 3.70 14.68 1.96
N GLU A 19 3.71 16.00 1.83
CA GLU A 19 3.94 16.87 2.98
C GLU A 19 2.90 16.53 4.06
N GLN A 20 3.34 16.36 5.31
CA GLN A 20 2.50 15.85 6.40
C GLN A 20 1.18 16.65 6.59
N ASP A 21 1.21 17.95 6.30
CA ASP A 21 0.08 18.88 6.49
C ASP A 21 -1.14 18.56 5.60
N GLU A 22 -0.94 17.96 4.41
CA GLU A 22 -2.05 17.58 3.52
C GLU A 22 -2.80 16.34 4.01
N LEU A 23 -2.05 15.36 4.55
CA LEU A 23 -2.63 14.15 5.14
C LEU A 23 -3.45 14.50 6.39
N GLU A 24 -2.99 15.46 7.19
CA GLU A 24 -3.70 15.97 8.36
C GLU A 24 -5.06 16.56 7.98
N SER A 25 -5.09 17.44 6.97
CA SER A 25 -6.31 18.12 6.54
C SER A 25 -7.35 17.13 6.02
N TRP A 26 -6.90 16.07 5.33
CA TRP A 26 -7.77 15.00 4.86
C TRP A 26 -8.38 14.23 6.04
N LEU A 27 -7.57 13.78 7.01
CA LEU A 27 -8.05 13.03 8.18
C LEU A 27 -9.00 13.86 9.07
N GLU A 28 -8.70 15.14 9.31
CA GLU A 28 -9.52 16.05 10.11
C GLU A 28 -10.93 16.18 9.48
N GLY A 29 -11.01 16.39 8.16
CA GLY A 29 -12.31 16.46 7.47
C GLY A 29 -13.12 15.16 7.54
N HIS A 30 -12.47 13.99 7.56
CA HIS A 30 -13.18 12.71 7.74
C HIS A 30 -13.69 12.53 9.15
N ARG A 31 -12.85 12.85 10.14
CA ARG A 31 -13.19 12.81 11.56
C ARG A 31 -14.41 13.69 11.85
N GLU A 32 -14.39 14.94 11.41
CA GLU A 32 -15.50 15.87 11.58
C GLU A 32 -16.80 15.34 10.97
N ARG A 33 -16.74 14.69 9.79
CA ARG A 33 -17.92 14.08 9.15
C ARG A 33 -18.50 12.91 9.95
N VAL A 34 -17.65 12.07 10.55
CA VAL A 34 -18.10 10.96 11.40
C VAL A 34 -18.72 11.52 12.69
N GLU A 35 -18.07 12.48 13.33
CA GLU A 35 -18.51 13.07 14.60
C GLU A 35 -19.74 13.98 14.46
N ALA A 36 -19.97 14.60 13.30
CA ALA A 36 -21.12 15.46 13.03
C ALA A 36 -22.44 14.69 12.77
N ARG A 37 -22.40 13.36 12.60
CA ARG A 37 -23.61 12.56 12.39
C ARG A 37 -24.41 12.48 13.68
N SER A 38 -25.68 12.88 13.60
CA SER A 38 -26.63 12.86 14.71
C SER A 38 -27.36 11.52 14.88
N GLU A 39 -27.25 10.64 13.88
CA GLU A 39 -27.82 9.29 13.87
C GLU A 39 -26.70 8.24 14.08
N PRO A 40 -27.00 7.07 14.69
CA PRO A 40 -26.03 6.00 14.85
C PRO A 40 -25.45 5.56 13.50
N VAL A 41 -24.13 5.46 13.40
CA VAL A 41 -23.47 4.97 12.18
C VAL A 41 -23.82 3.50 12.00
N VAL A 42 -24.52 3.17 10.91
CA VAL A 42 -24.72 1.78 10.50
C VAL A 42 -23.42 1.28 9.86
N LEU A 43 -22.77 0.32 10.51
CA LEU A 43 -21.54 -0.28 10.02
C LEU A 43 -21.84 -1.23 8.85
N HIS A 44 -20.92 -1.29 7.89
CA HIS A 44 -20.91 -2.31 6.87
C HIS A 44 -20.83 -3.70 7.54
N PRO A 45 -21.49 -4.75 7.02
CA PRO A 45 -21.52 -6.07 7.66
C PRO A 45 -20.14 -6.66 8.00
N VAL A 46 -19.12 -6.35 7.20
CA VAL A 46 -17.74 -6.78 7.47
C VAL A 46 -17.14 -6.13 8.73
N LEU A 47 -17.55 -4.91 9.06
CA LEU A 47 -17.11 -4.18 10.24
C LEU A 47 -17.94 -4.57 11.46
N GLU A 48 -19.20 -4.95 11.29
CA GLU A 48 -19.97 -5.62 12.36
C GLU A 48 -19.31 -6.95 12.75
N GLU A 49 -18.88 -7.75 11.77
CA GLU A 49 -18.11 -8.98 12.04
C GLU A 49 -16.78 -8.66 12.75
N PHE A 50 -16.09 -7.59 12.36
CA PHE A 50 -14.84 -7.22 13.02
C PHE A 50 -15.08 -6.76 14.46
N GLN A 51 -16.13 -5.96 14.68
CA GLN A 51 -16.58 -5.56 16.01
C GLN A 51 -16.91 -6.77 16.88
N GLU A 52 -17.62 -7.77 16.34
CA GLU A 52 -17.92 -9.01 17.08
C GLU A 52 -16.66 -9.77 17.49
N LEU A 53 -15.67 -9.89 16.60
CA LEU A 53 -14.37 -10.47 16.94
C LEU A 53 -13.70 -9.71 18.09
N ILE A 54 -13.74 -8.38 18.06
CA ILE A 54 -13.18 -7.50 19.09
C ILE A 54 -13.93 -7.67 20.42
N ASP A 55 -15.24 -7.82 20.38
CA ASP A 55 -16.07 -7.95 21.58
C ASP A 55 -15.98 -9.34 22.22
N THR A 56 -15.71 -10.37 21.42
CA THR A 56 -15.67 -11.76 21.88
C THR A 56 -14.26 -12.25 22.22
N ASP A 57 -13.21 -11.71 21.59
CA ASP A 57 -11.83 -12.14 21.80
C ASP A 57 -11.02 -11.15 22.65
N ALA A 58 -10.74 -11.52 23.91
CA ALA A 58 -10.06 -10.64 24.86
C ALA A 58 -8.63 -10.25 24.42
N VAL A 59 -7.93 -11.10 23.67
CA VAL A 59 -6.55 -10.82 23.21
C VAL A 59 -6.58 -9.82 22.06
N VAL A 60 -7.48 -10.02 21.08
CA VAL A 60 -7.67 -9.06 19.99
C VAL A 60 -8.11 -7.71 20.55
N ARG A 61 -9.10 -7.70 21.46
CA ARG A 61 -9.58 -6.48 22.12
C ARG A 61 -8.46 -5.73 22.83
N MET A 62 -7.64 -6.45 23.59
CA MET A 62 -6.53 -5.86 24.31
C MET A 62 -5.55 -5.18 23.35
N TYR A 63 -5.13 -5.86 22.28
CA TYR A 63 -4.18 -5.27 21.34
C TYR A 63 -4.75 -4.08 20.56
N LEU A 64 -6.00 -4.13 20.10
CA LEU A 64 -6.60 -2.99 19.38
C LEU A 64 -6.84 -1.75 20.26
N ASN A 65 -7.18 -1.92 21.53
CA ASN A 65 -7.27 -0.78 22.45
C ASN A 65 -5.88 -0.25 22.78
N GLN A 66 -4.94 -1.14 23.13
CA GLN A 66 -3.58 -0.72 23.49
C GLN A 66 -2.83 -0.06 22.34
N MET A 67 -3.02 -0.51 21.09
CA MET A 67 -2.32 0.11 19.96
C MET A 67 -2.73 1.58 19.75
N ILE A 68 -3.94 1.94 20.18
CA ILE A 68 -4.44 3.31 20.15
C ILE A 68 -3.92 4.09 21.37
N GLU A 69 -4.04 3.51 22.58
CA GLU A 69 -3.55 4.13 23.83
C GLU A 69 -2.03 4.40 23.83
N GLN A 70 -1.26 3.57 23.13
CA GLN A 70 0.20 3.67 23.07
C GLN A 70 0.70 4.74 22.10
N VAL A 71 -0.17 5.33 21.28
CA VAL A 71 0.23 6.40 20.35
C VAL A 71 0.67 7.64 21.16
N PRO A 72 1.89 8.15 20.97
CA PRO A 72 2.40 9.29 21.74
C PRO A 72 1.56 10.56 21.54
N SER A 73 1.07 11.20 22.60
CA SER A 73 0.22 12.40 22.50
C SER A 73 0.96 13.74 22.48
N THR A 74 2.27 13.76 22.20
CA THR A 74 3.07 14.99 22.21
C THR A 74 2.74 15.91 21.01
N LYS A 75 2.64 17.22 21.26
CA LYS A 75 2.43 18.25 20.23
C LYS A 75 3.72 18.40 19.43
N PRO A 76 3.79 17.86 18.21
CA PRO A 76 3.02 18.37 17.06
C PRO A 76 1.95 17.45 16.47
N TYR A 77 1.79 16.20 16.94
CA TYR A 77 1.11 15.15 16.15
C TYR A 77 -0.25 14.69 16.68
N SER A 78 -0.68 15.24 17.82
CA SER A 78 -1.88 14.78 18.56
C SER A 78 -3.22 14.96 17.85
N LYS A 79 -3.32 15.74 16.77
CA LYS A 79 -4.59 15.98 16.06
C LYS A 79 -5.07 14.80 15.22
N ARG A 80 -4.16 13.86 14.92
CA ARG A 80 -4.35 12.77 13.94
C ARG A 80 -4.75 11.43 14.57
N HIS A 81 -4.66 11.33 15.89
CA HIS A 81 -4.71 10.03 16.56
C HIS A 81 -6.15 9.55 16.71
N LEU A 82 -6.31 8.25 16.48
CA LEU A 82 -7.50 7.55 16.93
C LEU A 82 -7.62 7.70 18.45
N GLU A 83 -8.85 7.87 18.92
CA GLU A 83 -9.18 7.95 20.34
C GLU A 83 -9.81 6.65 20.85
N SER A 84 -10.40 5.86 19.94
CA SER A 84 -11.03 4.59 20.27
C SER A 84 -11.11 3.65 19.07
N VAL A 85 -11.33 2.36 19.37
CA VAL A 85 -11.61 1.34 18.35
C VAL A 85 -12.93 1.63 17.62
N GLU A 86 -13.92 2.19 18.31
CA GLU A 86 -15.20 2.61 17.70
C GLU A 86 -14.98 3.69 16.65
N GLN A 87 -14.18 4.71 16.97
CA GLN A 87 -13.81 5.75 16.00
C GLN A 87 -13.06 5.16 14.80
N MET A 88 -12.13 4.23 15.06
CA MET A 88 -11.41 3.52 13.99
C MET A 88 -12.37 2.81 13.04
N LEU A 89 -13.31 2.02 13.56
CA LEU A 89 -14.29 1.30 12.74
C LEU A 89 -15.21 2.27 11.99
N GLY A 90 -15.63 3.37 12.60
CA GLY A 90 -16.41 4.42 11.94
C GLY A 90 -15.67 5.08 10.77
N MET A 91 -14.37 5.37 10.93
CA MET A 91 -13.55 5.94 9.85
C MET A 91 -13.33 4.93 8.70
N ILE A 92 -13.11 3.66 9.02
CA ILE A 92 -12.99 2.60 8.01
C ILE A 92 -14.33 2.41 7.28
N ASN A 93 -15.46 2.54 7.98
CA ASN A 93 -16.79 2.41 7.38
C ASN A 93 -17.04 3.43 6.27
N GLU A 94 -16.69 4.71 6.51
CA GLU A 94 -16.81 5.75 5.48
C GLU A 94 -15.91 5.44 4.27
N LEU A 95 -14.69 4.96 4.54
CA LEU A 95 -13.70 4.62 3.51
C LEU A 95 -14.19 3.54 2.55
N LEU A 96 -14.98 2.57 3.02
CA LEU A 96 -15.49 1.47 2.18
C LEU A 96 -16.30 1.97 0.97
N THR A 97 -16.76 3.21 0.99
CA THR A 97 -17.50 3.86 -0.10
C THR A 97 -16.76 5.03 -0.76
N MET A 98 -15.44 5.10 -0.60
CA MET A 98 -14.63 6.20 -1.12
C MET A 98 -13.59 5.72 -2.13
N ALA A 99 -13.55 6.38 -3.28
CA ALA A 99 -12.53 6.16 -4.29
C ALA A 99 -11.35 7.11 -4.04
N PRO A 100 -10.10 6.68 -4.26
CA PRO A 100 -8.95 7.55 -4.08
C PRO A 100 -8.97 8.75 -5.03
N GLU A 101 -8.95 9.96 -4.46
CA GLU A 101 -8.81 11.23 -5.18
C GLU A 101 -7.35 11.52 -5.53
N PHE A 102 -7.13 12.42 -6.49
CA PHE A 102 -5.79 12.91 -6.83
C PHE A 102 -5.33 13.97 -5.82
N GLY A 103 -4.12 13.81 -5.29
CA GLY A 103 -3.44 14.80 -4.45
C GLY A 103 -2.12 15.25 -5.09
N GLU A 104 -1.82 16.54 -5.04
CA GLU A 104 -0.60 17.10 -5.64
C GLU A 104 0.65 16.72 -4.84
N SER A 105 0.61 16.83 -3.51
CA SER A 105 1.68 16.30 -2.63
C SER A 105 1.32 14.91 -2.15
N SER A 106 0.05 14.68 -1.84
CA SER A 106 -0.45 13.42 -1.35
C SER A 106 -0.57 12.37 -2.45
N MET A 107 0.39 11.43 -2.45
CA MET A 107 0.16 10.15 -3.09
C MET A 107 -1.20 9.64 -2.68
N VAL A 108 -2.07 9.41 -3.68
CA VAL A 108 -3.26 8.54 -3.67
C VAL A 108 -3.39 7.89 -2.31
N ALA A 109 -4.02 8.58 -1.37
CA ALA A 109 -4.01 8.11 0.00
C ALA A 109 -4.63 6.71 -0.07
N THR A 110 -3.84 5.67 0.19
CA THR A 110 -4.36 4.36 0.55
C THR A 110 -5.06 4.64 1.87
N PRO A 111 -6.35 4.97 1.88
CA PRO A 111 -6.88 5.83 2.93
C PRO A 111 -6.95 5.08 4.26
N LEU A 112 -6.83 3.75 4.20
CA LEU A 112 -6.73 2.87 5.33
C LEU A 112 -5.34 2.95 6.00
N ASN A 113 -4.24 3.13 5.25
CA ASN A 113 -2.94 3.44 5.85
C ASN A 113 -3.00 4.74 6.63
N ALA A 114 -3.65 5.79 6.10
CA ALA A 114 -3.77 7.07 6.79
C ALA A 114 -4.44 6.94 8.17
N ILE A 115 -5.43 6.04 8.28
CA ILE A 115 -6.13 5.74 9.54
C ILE A 115 -5.24 4.94 10.50
N LEU A 116 -4.46 3.99 9.97
CA LEU A 116 -3.74 2.98 10.77
C LEU A 116 -2.28 3.32 11.07
N ASP A 117 -1.69 4.30 10.38
CA ASP A 117 -0.27 4.67 10.39
C ASP A 117 0.34 4.72 11.80
N TRP A 118 -0.23 5.56 12.67
CA TRP A 118 0.24 5.73 14.03
C TRP A 118 0.05 4.50 14.93
N PRO A 119 -1.18 3.93 15.05
CA PRO A 119 -1.38 2.71 15.82
C PRO A 119 -0.48 1.56 15.39
N MET A 120 -0.21 1.44 14.08
CA MET A 120 0.56 0.35 13.49
C MET A 120 2.01 0.28 13.96
N GLY A 121 2.62 1.44 14.25
CA GLY A 121 3.98 1.53 14.79
C GLY A 121 4.10 1.36 16.31
N THR A 122 3.01 1.11 17.03
CA THR A 122 3.05 0.87 18.48
C THR A 122 3.39 -0.59 18.81
N PRO A 123 3.94 -0.89 20.00
CA PRO A 123 4.19 -2.28 20.43
C PRO A 123 2.96 -3.19 20.33
N ALA A 124 1.78 -2.71 20.73
CA ALA A 124 0.52 -3.45 20.58
C ALA A 124 0.05 -3.50 19.13
N GLY A 125 0.29 -2.46 18.33
CA GLY A 125 0.03 -2.44 16.89
C GLY A 125 0.81 -3.53 16.16
N PHE A 126 2.11 -3.67 16.44
CA PHE A 126 2.91 -4.77 15.90
C PHE A 126 2.32 -6.14 16.19
N ALA A 127 1.78 -6.34 17.39
CA ALA A 127 1.12 -7.59 17.76
C ALA A 127 -0.22 -7.76 17.03
N ALA A 128 -1.07 -6.72 17.01
CA ALA A 128 -2.37 -6.72 16.36
C ALA A 128 -2.28 -7.02 14.86
N PHE A 129 -1.43 -6.28 14.15
CA PHE A 129 -1.28 -6.37 12.69
C PHE A 129 -0.53 -7.62 12.22
N ARG A 130 0.06 -8.40 13.13
CA ARG A 130 0.62 -9.73 12.86
C ARG A 130 -0.29 -10.87 13.34
N ASP A 131 -1.41 -10.55 13.99
CA ASP A 131 -2.39 -11.55 14.40
C ASP A 131 -3.17 -12.07 13.18
N ARG A 132 -3.25 -13.39 13.03
CA ARG A 132 -3.93 -14.03 11.89
C ARG A 132 -5.43 -13.70 11.84
N ARG A 133 -6.08 -13.52 12.99
CA ARG A 133 -7.51 -13.19 13.08
C ARG A 133 -7.75 -11.76 12.60
N VAL A 134 -6.89 -10.83 13.00
CA VAL A 134 -6.93 -9.43 12.53
C VAL A 134 -6.66 -9.36 11.03
N ASN A 135 -5.64 -10.07 10.52
CA ASN A 135 -5.36 -10.10 9.08
C ASN A 135 -6.49 -10.72 8.26
N ALA A 136 -7.18 -11.73 8.79
CA ALA A 136 -8.37 -12.28 8.14
C ALA A 136 -9.49 -11.23 8.01
N MET A 137 -9.69 -10.38 9.03
CA MET A 137 -10.66 -9.29 8.94
C MET A 137 -10.21 -8.17 8.01
N LEU A 138 -8.93 -7.78 8.05
CA LEU A 138 -8.37 -6.80 7.13
C LEU A 138 -8.52 -7.24 5.67
N LYS A 139 -8.30 -8.52 5.36
CA LYS A 139 -8.59 -9.08 4.03
C LYS A 139 -10.04 -8.83 3.62
N LYS A 140 -11.00 -9.18 4.49
CA LYS A 140 -12.43 -9.02 4.19
C LYS A 140 -12.79 -7.54 3.97
N ILE A 141 -12.27 -6.64 4.80
CA ILE A 141 -12.44 -5.18 4.67
C ILE A 141 -11.92 -4.70 3.32
N LEU A 142 -10.71 -5.13 2.94
CA LEU A 142 -10.10 -4.78 1.66
C LEU A 142 -10.86 -5.37 0.46
N VAL A 143 -11.43 -6.56 0.59
CA VAL A 143 -12.31 -7.15 -0.43
C VAL A 143 -13.58 -6.31 -0.58
N ALA A 144 -14.23 -5.91 0.51
CA ALA A 144 -15.42 -5.06 0.46
C ALA A 144 -15.12 -3.70 -0.20
N TRP A 145 -13.98 -3.08 0.13
CA TRP A 145 -13.56 -1.85 -0.53
C TRP A 145 -13.26 -2.07 -2.02
N CYS A 146 -12.62 -3.19 -2.37
CA CYS A 146 -12.34 -3.55 -3.76
C CYS A 146 -13.64 -3.75 -4.56
N GLU A 147 -14.69 -4.30 -3.98
CA GLU A 147 -16.02 -4.40 -4.62
C GLU A 147 -16.56 -3.01 -4.97
N PHE A 148 -16.49 -2.05 -4.04
CA PHE A 148 -16.84 -0.66 -4.32
C PHE A 148 -15.97 -0.06 -5.43
N LEU A 149 -14.65 -0.24 -5.41
CA LEU A 149 -13.72 0.28 -6.42
C LEU A 149 -13.85 -0.39 -7.81
N ASN A 150 -14.53 -1.54 -7.88
CA ASN A 150 -14.93 -2.19 -9.13
C ASN A 150 -16.32 -1.75 -9.64
N SER A 151 -17.01 -0.87 -8.91
CA SER A 151 -18.33 -0.37 -9.27
C SER A 151 -18.27 0.98 -9.99
N GLY A 152 -19.33 1.31 -10.73
CA GLY A 152 -19.48 2.63 -11.34
C GLY A 152 -19.59 3.77 -10.31
N ASP A 153 -20.01 3.48 -9.07
CA ASP A 153 -20.10 4.49 -8.01
C ASP A 153 -18.73 5.06 -7.63
N SER A 154 -17.64 4.36 -7.96
CA SER A 154 -16.26 4.83 -7.74
C SER A 154 -15.77 5.84 -8.79
N LEU A 155 -16.53 6.08 -9.87
CA LEU A 155 -16.11 6.93 -10.99
C LEU A 155 -16.13 8.43 -10.67
N TYR A 156 -16.72 8.84 -9.54
CA TYR A 156 -16.85 10.26 -9.20
C TYR A 156 -15.51 10.99 -9.13
N VAL A 157 -14.38 10.30 -8.92
CA VAL A 157 -13.03 10.88 -8.90
C VAL A 157 -12.42 11.08 -10.30
N LEU A 158 -13.02 10.53 -11.35
CA LEU A 158 -12.63 10.76 -12.74
C LEU A 158 -13.32 12.02 -13.29
N ASN A 159 -12.92 13.17 -12.76
CA ASN A 159 -13.45 14.50 -13.12
C ASN A 159 -12.32 15.54 -13.25
N ASP A 160 -12.64 16.74 -13.74
CA ASP A 160 -11.68 17.80 -14.05
C ASP A 160 -11.39 18.78 -12.88
N SER A 161 -11.95 18.54 -11.68
CA SER A 161 -11.67 19.35 -10.49
C SER A 161 -10.22 19.20 -10.02
N ALA A 162 -9.76 20.06 -9.11
CA ALA A 162 -8.37 20.03 -8.62
C ALA A 162 -7.96 18.69 -7.97
N VAL A 163 -8.92 17.96 -7.38
CA VAL A 163 -8.72 16.65 -6.74
C VAL A 163 -9.15 15.49 -7.65
N GLY A 164 -9.57 15.79 -8.87
CA GLY A 164 -10.00 14.81 -9.87
C GLY A 164 -8.85 14.31 -10.74
N TRP A 165 -8.93 13.06 -11.19
CA TRP A 165 -7.91 12.41 -12.01
C TRP A 165 -7.82 12.93 -13.45
N LYS A 166 -8.82 13.70 -13.91
CA LYS A 166 -8.78 14.37 -15.22
C LYS A 166 -8.15 15.75 -15.16
N CYS A 167 -7.76 16.24 -13.98
CA CYS A 167 -7.12 17.55 -13.89
C CYS A 167 -5.77 17.57 -14.66
N PRO A 168 -5.34 18.74 -15.17
CA PRO A 168 -4.11 18.83 -15.95
C PRO A 168 -2.86 18.32 -15.22
N GLU A 169 -2.81 18.47 -13.89
CA GLU A 169 -1.66 17.99 -13.10
C GLU A 169 -1.64 16.46 -12.98
N ALA A 170 -2.78 15.84 -12.69
CA ALA A 170 -2.91 14.39 -12.69
C ALA A 170 -2.50 13.79 -14.05
N GLN A 171 -2.99 14.40 -15.14
CA GLN A 171 -2.64 13.98 -16.49
C GLN A 171 -1.13 14.07 -16.78
N ARG A 172 -0.46 15.15 -16.32
CA ARG A 172 0.99 15.31 -16.45
C ARG A 172 1.76 14.26 -15.65
N LYS A 173 1.41 14.05 -14.38
CA LYS A 173 2.11 13.11 -13.50
C LYS A 173 1.93 11.66 -13.92
N VAL A 174 0.71 11.28 -14.28
CA VAL A 174 0.40 9.93 -14.78
C VAL A 174 0.99 9.73 -16.18
N GLY A 175 1.09 10.79 -16.97
CA GLY A 175 1.41 10.69 -18.40
C GLY A 175 0.26 10.05 -19.17
N MET A 176 -0.98 10.53 -18.93
CA MET A 176 -2.23 9.91 -19.42
C MET A 176 -2.24 9.67 -20.94
N GLY A 177 -1.51 10.49 -21.71
CA GLY A 177 -1.38 10.34 -23.16
C GLY A 177 -0.81 8.99 -23.63
N GLN A 178 -0.08 8.26 -22.78
CA GLN A 178 0.49 6.94 -23.08
C GLN A 178 -0.53 5.80 -22.94
N TYR A 179 -1.70 6.04 -22.36
CA TYR A 179 -2.67 5.00 -22.02
C TYR A 179 -3.87 4.99 -22.95
N GLU A 180 -4.43 3.82 -23.16
CA GLU A 180 -5.72 3.63 -23.83
C GLU A 180 -6.82 4.31 -23.00
N HIS A 181 -7.56 5.22 -23.64
CA HIS A 181 -8.73 5.89 -23.08
C HIS A 181 -9.55 6.55 -24.20
N ASP A 182 -10.82 6.86 -23.92
CA ASP A 182 -11.71 7.61 -24.82
C ASP A 182 -11.92 9.06 -24.32
N PRO A 183 -11.22 10.06 -24.88
CA PRO A 183 -11.38 11.46 -24.45
C PRO A 183 -12.79 12.03 -24.62
N ALA A 184 -13.66 11.40 -25.42
CA ALA A 184 -15.03 11.86 -25.65
C ALA A 184 -16.02 11.34 -24.58
N ASP A 185 -15.67 10.28 -23.86
CA ASP A 185 -16.46 9.73 -22.77
C ASP A 185 -16.25 10.51 -21.46
N GLU A 186 -17.30 10.62 -20.64
CA GLU A 186 -17.28 11.37 -19.38
C GLU A 186 -16.17 10.89 -18.44
N HIS A 187 -15.99 9.57 -18.36
CA HIS A 187 -15.03 8.89 -17.51
C HIS A 187 -13.94 8.19 -18.32
N TRP A 188 -13.65 8.71 -19.52
CA TRP A 188 -12.57 8.21 -20.37
C TRP A 188 -12.74 6.76 -20.85
N GLY A 189 -13.96 6.23 -20.81
CA GLY A 189 -14.29 4.86 -21.17
C GLY A 189 -13.98 3.83 -20.08
N PHE A 190 -13.58 4.25 -18.88
CA PHE A 190 -13.34 3.36 -17.75
C PHE A 190 -14.64 3.01 -17.03
N ALA A 191 -14.79 1.75 -16.63
CA ALA A 191 -15.99 1.26 -15.95
C ALA A 191 -15.98 1.45 -14.43
N SER A 192 -14.80 1.66 -13.84
CA SER A 192 -14.61 1.91 -12.40
C SER A 192 -13.25 2.55 -12.10
N TRP A 193 -13.01 2.92 -10.85
CA TRP A 193 -11.69 3.37 -10.40
C TRP A 193 -10.61 2.30 -10.60
N ASN A 194 -10.90 1.03 -10.29
CA ASN A 194 -9.94 -0.07 -10.51
C ASN A 194 -9.61 -0.27 -12.00
N ASP A 195 -10.56 -0.05 -12.90
CA ASP A 195 -10.32 -0.10 -14.35
C ASP A 195 -9.36 1.01 -14.79
N PHE A 196 -9.56 2.24 -14.30
CA PHE A 196 -8.62 3.35 -14.49
C PHE A 196 -7.25 3.11 -13.84
N PHE A 197 -7.21 2.58 -12.62
CA PHE A 197 -5.97 2.32 -11.89
C PHE A 197 -5.12 1.25 -12.59
N THR A 198 -5.79 0.24 -13.18
CA THR A 198 -5.18 -0.81 -13.97
C THR A 198 -5.28 -0.55 -15.49
N ARG A 199 -5.34 0.72 -15.91
CA ARG A 199 -5.34 1.14 -17.33
C ARG A 199 -4.25 0.48 -18.17
N ARG A 200 -4.48 0.36 -19.47
CA ARG A 200 -3.55 -0.25 -20.44
C ARG A 200 -2.73 0.82 -21.14
N PHE A 201 -1.46 0.52 -21.42
CA PHE A 201 -0.68 1.32 -22.36
C PHE A 201 -1.22 1.17 -23.77
N LYS A 202 -1.07 2.22 -24.57
CA LYS A 202 -1.21 2.12 -26.03
C LYS A 202 -0.10 1.23 -26.59
N ASP A 203 -0.37 0.61 -27.72
CA ASP A 203 0.63 -0.19 -28.44
C ASP A 203 1.89 0.64 -28.74
N GLY A 204 3.05 0.06 -28.44
CA GLY A 204 4.37 0.65 -28.74
C GLY A 204 4.95 1.57 -27.66
N GLU A 205 4.23 1.90 -26.59
CA GLU A 205 4.73 2.77 -25.51
C GLU A 205 5.85 2.14 -24.67
N ARG A 206 5.92 0.80 -24.64
CA ARG A 206 6.93 0.01 -23.91
C ARG A 206 7.47 -1.11 -24.80
N PRO A 207 8.34 -0.81 -25.78
CA PRO A 207 8.97 -1.84 -26.61
C PRO A 207 9.89 -2.73 -25.76
N VAL A 208 9.80 -4.05 -25.96
CA VAL A 208 10.65 -5.02 -25.26
C VAL A 208 12.08 -4.90 -25.79
N ALA A 209 13.04 -4.73 -24.88
CA ALA A 209 14.46 -4.69 -25.22
C ALA A 209 14.96 -6.09 -25.60
N SER A 210 15.71 -6.18 -26.70
CA SER A 210 16.35 -7.42 -27.18
C SER A 210 15.42 -8.66 -27.19
N PRO A 211 14.27 -8.62 -27.89
CA PRO A 211 13.26 -9.67 -27.82
C PRO A 211 13.74 -11.07 -28.24
N GLU A 212 14.83 -11.13 -29.03
CA GLU A 212 15.44 -12.38 -29.50
C GLU A 212 16.61 -12.86 -28.64
N ASP A 213 17.03 -12.10 -27.61
CA ASP A 213 18.14 -12.47 -26.73
C ASP A 213 17.65 -12.92 -25.35
N ASN A 214 17.56 -14.24 -25.16
CA ASN A 214 17.18 -14.85 -23.89
C ASN A 214 18.18 -14.63 -22.74
N LYS A 215 19.30 -13.94 -22.96
CA LYS A 215 20.23 -13.53 -21.90
C LYS A 215 19.84 -12.21 -21.25
N VAL A 216 18.91 -11.47 -21.86
CA VAL A 216 18.42 -10.19 -21.34
C VAL A 216 17.17 -10.43 -20.50
N ILE A 217 17.21 -9.96 -19.25
CA ILE A 217 16.05 -9.89 -18.36
C ILE A 217 15.50 -8.48 -18.44
N VAL A 218 14.23 -8.33 -18.84
CA VAL A 218 13.57 -7.02 -18.89
C VAL A 218 12.80 -6.73 -17.59
N SER A 219 12.41 -5.47 -17.36
CA SER A 219 11.60 -5.13 -16.19
C SER A 219 10.21 -5.76 -16.28
N ALA A 220 9.70 -6.29 -15.17
CA ALA A 220 8.36 -6.86 -15.10
C ALA A 220 7.23 -5.81 -15.01
N CYS A 221 7.53 -4.60 -14.53
CA CYS A 221 6.58 -3.49 -14.46
C CYS A 221 7.30 -2.13 -14.40
N GLU A 222 6.54 -1.04 -14.48
CA GLU A 222 7.05 0.32 -14.24
C GLU A 222 7.40 0.49 -12.77
N SER A 223 8.68 0.37 -12.42
CA SER A 223 9.11 0.41 -11.03
C SER A 223 10.43 1.15 -10.87
N THR A 224 10.67 1.64 -9.65
CA THR A 224 11.94 2.23 -9.25
C THR A 224 12.78 1.15 -8.57
N PRO A 225 13.99 0.84 -9.07
CA PRO A 225 14.88 -0.10 -8.40
C PRO A 225 15.13 0.33 -6.95
N TYR A 226 15.00 -0.61 -6.02
CA TYR A 226 15.24 -0.37 -4.61
C TYR A 226 16.53 -1.03 -4.13
N GLY A 227 16.72 -2.32 -4.42
CA GLY A 227 17.86 -3.06 -3.91
C GLY A 227 18.14 -4.36 -4.66
N ILE A 228 19.39 -4.81 -4.57
CA ILE A 228 19.84 -6.09 -5.11
C ILE A 228 20.63 -6.82 -4.01
N SER A 229 20.30 -8.08 -3.77
CA SER A 229 21.05 -8.96 -2.89
C SER A 229 21.46 -10.21 -3.66
N MET A 230 22.71 -10.63 -3.47
CA MET A 230 23.30 -11.80 -4.13
C MET A 230 23.74 -12.80 -3.07
N ASP A 231 23.90 -14.06 -3.48
CA ASP A 231 24.23 -15.16 -2.57
C ASP A 231 23.19 -15.30 -1.44
N VAL A 232 21.91 -15.18 -1.79
CA VAL A 232 20.81 -15.23 -0.83
C VAL A 232 20.69 -16.62 -0.20
N GLN A 233 20.50 -16.64 1.11
CA GLN A 233 20.52 -17.87 1.89
C GLN A 233 19.13 -18.50 1.97
N ARG A 234 19.11 -19.82 2.16
CA ARG A 234 17.86 -20.55 2.39
C ARG A 234 17.11 -20.01 3.61
N ARG A 235 17.85 -19.87 4.71
CA ARG A 235 17.44 -19.23 5.96
C ARG A 235 18.49 -18.21 6.34
N ASP A 236 18.05 -16.99 6.61
CA ASP A 236 18.94 -15.93 7.08
C ASP A 236 18.56 -15.48 8.51
N ARG A 237 19.50 -14.82 9.18
CA ARG A 237 19.30 -14.28 10.52
C ARG A 237 18.56 -12.96 10.44
N PHE A 238 17.64 -12.78 11.38
CA PHE A 238 17.03 -11.50 11.73
C PHE A 238 16.18 -10.88 10.61
N TRP A 239 14.87 -11.00 10.81
CA TRP A 239 13.82 -10.71 9.87
C TRP A 239 13.27 -9.31 10.07
N ILE A 240 14.06 -8.31 9.72
CA ILE A 240 13.56 -6.94 9.78
C ILE A 240 13.73 -6.28 8.42
N LYS A 241 12.67 -5.63 7.95
CA LYS A 241 12.65 -5.10 6.60
C LYS A 241 13.67 -3.96 6.54
N SER A 242 14.65 -4.12 5.64
CA SER A 242 16.02 -3.54 5.58
C SER A 242 17.19 -4.52 5.82
N GLN A 243 16.91 -5.79 6.15
CA GLN A 243 17.87 -6.87 6.50
C GLN A 243 17.77 -8.07 5.51
N PRO A 244 18.60 -9.15 5.63
CA PRO A 244 18.84 -10.07 4.54
C PRO A 244 17.63 -10.93 4.17
N TYR A 245 17.55 -11.29 2.88
CA TYR A 245 16.47 -12.08 2.32
C TYR A 245 16.63 -13.54 2.72
N SER A 246 15.62 -14.06 3.39
CA SER A 246 15.55 -15.48 3.68
C SER A 246 14.45 -16.10 2.83
N LEU A 247 14.93 -16.91 1.88
CA LEU A 247 14.12 -17.47 0.79
C LEU A 247 12.98 -18.33 1.28
N GLU A 248 13.18 -19.03 2.40
CA GLU A 248 12.12 -19.84 3.02
C GLU A 248 10.87 -19.01 3.27
N ASP A 249 10.92 -17.89 3.98
CA ASP A 249 9.69 -17.16 4.27
C ASP A 249 9.21 -16.35 3.05
N MET A 250 10.12 -15.80 2.23
CA MET A 250 9.71 -15.09 1.00
C MET A 250 8.89 -15.97 0.06
N LEU A 251 9.19 -17.27 0.01
CA LEU A 251 8.52 -18.24 -0.84
C LEU A 251 7.59 -19.14 -0.03
N ALA A 252 7.18 -18.75 1.18
CA ALA A 252 6.23 -19.50 2.02
C ALA A 252 6.61 -20.97 2.26
N ASN A 253 7.91 -21.24 2.41
CA ASN A 253 8.55 -22.54 2.53
C ASN A 253 8.14 -23.51 1.40
N ASP A 254 8.06 -22.98 0.19
CA ASP A 254 7.78 -23.78 -0.99
C ASP A 254 8.89 -24.79 -1.31
N ASP A 255 8.53 -25.91 -1.92
CA ASP A 255 9.48 -26.95 -2.34
C ASP A 255 10.52 -26.42 -3.34
N SER A 256 10.23 -25.31 -4.03
CA SER A 256 11.17 -24.67 -4.96
C SER A 256 12.26 -23.80 -4.31
N VAL A 257 12.20 -23.55 -2.98
CA VAL A 257 13.15 -22.67 -2.27
C VAL A 257 14.61 -23.02 -2.59
N ASP A 258 14.94 -24.32 -2.58
CA ASP A 258 16.31 -24.79 -2.78
C ASP A 258 16.87 -24.50 -4.18
N HIS A 259 16.01 -24.23 -5.18
CA HIS A 259 16.44 -23.81 -6.52
C HIS A 259 16.98 -22.38 -6.56
N PHE A 260 16.63 -21.55 -5.59
CA PHE A 260 16.98 -20.13 -5.56
C PHE A 260 18.13 -19.80 -4.59
N VAL A 261 18.57 -20.77 -3.78
CA VAL A 261 19.68 -20.59 -2.81
C VAL A 261 20.98 -20.26 -3.54
N GLY A 262 21.69 -19.24 -3.05
CA GLY A 262 22.88 -18.69 -3.70
C GLY A 262 22.56 -17.77 -4.89
N GLY A 263 21.28 -17.52 -5.16
CA GLY A 263 20.80 -16.69 -6.26
C GLY A 263 20.87 -15.18 -5.98
N THR A 264 20.10 -14.43 -6.77
CA THR A 264 19.99 -12.98 -6.69
C THR A 264 18.53 -12.56 -6.51
N VAL A 265 18.28 -11.69 -5.54
CA VAL A 265 16.99 -11.01 -5.35
C VAL A 265 17.11 -9.58 -5.87
N TYR A 266 16.24 -9.21 -6.80
CA TYR A 266 16.02 -7.84 -7.24
C TYR A 266 14.71 -7.33 -6.63
N GLN A 267 14.78 -6.17 -5.97
CA GLN A 267 13.64 -5.52 -5.35
C GLN A 267 13.44 -4.15 -5.99
N ALA A 268 12.19 -3.83 -6.31
CA ALA A 268 11.78 -2.55 -6.87
C ALA A 268 10.41 -2.13 -6.32
N PHE A 269 10.14 -0.84 -6.40
CA PHE A 269 8.92 -0.21 -5.89
C PHE A 269 8.04 0.30 -7.02
N LEU A 270 6.75 0.02 -6.95
CA LEU A 270 5.73 0.45 -7.90
C LEU A 270 4.90 1.58 -7.28
N SER A 271 5.03 2.80 -7.83
CA SER A 271 4.28 3.97 -7.33
C SER A 271 2.81 3.95 -7.77
N ALA A 272 1.93 4.57 -6.98
CA ALA A 272 0.49 4.60 -7.24
C ALA A 272 0.11 5.23 -8.59
N ILE A 273 0.93 6.16 -9.12
CA ILE A 273 0.68 6.82 -10.41
C ILE A 273 1.24 6.04 -11.61
N ASN A 274 2.04 5.01 -11.37
CA ASN A 274 2.64 4.19 -12.43
C ASN A 274 1.61 3.24 -13.05
N TYR A 275 2.08 2.41 -13.99
CA TYR A 275 1.31 1.35 -14.61
C TYR A 275 1.23 0.11 -13.70
N HIS A 276 0.03 -0.22 -13.23
CA HIS A 276 -0.24 -1.32 -12.29
C HIS A 276 -0.58 -2.65 -12.96
N ARG A 277 0.17 -3.02 -14.01
CA ARG A 277 0.12 -4.39 -14.55
C ARG A 277 1.52 -4.95 -14.65
N TRP A 278 1.62 -6.24 -14.38
CA TRP A 278 2.86 -7.01 -14.43
C TRP A 278 2.93 -7.80 -15.74
N HIS A 279 4.11 -7.82 -16.34
CA HIS A 279 4.47 -8.57 -17.52
C HIS A 279 5.59 -9.56 -17.18
N SER A 280 5.74 -10.59 -18.00
CA SER A 280 6.80 -11.56 -17.78
C SER A 280 8.16 -10.96 -18.16
N PRO A 281 9.16 -10.97 -17.26
CA PRO A 281 10.49 -10.40 -17.54
C PRO A 281 11.37 -11.30 -18.43
N VAL A 282 10.96 -12.56 -18.66
CA VAL A 282 11.67 -13.57 -19.46
C VAL A 282 10.68 -14.50 -20.15
N ALA A 283 11.08 -15.14 -21.25
CA ALA A 283 10.31 -16.23 -21.84
C ALA A 283 10.35 -17.48 -20.94
N GLY A 284 9.21 -18.14 -20.75
CA GLY A 284 9.14 -19.34 -19.91
C GLY A 284 7.77 -19.99 -19.87
N THR A 285 7.67 -21.09 -19.12
CA THR A 285 6.40 -21.76 -18.80
C THR A 285 6.10 -21.58 -17.33
N ILE A 286 4.86 -21.19 -16.99
CA ILE A 286 4.43 -21.12 -15.60
C ILE A 286 4.34 -22.55 -15.06
N VAL A 287 5.28 -22.91 -14.17
CA VAL A 287 5.32 -24.24 -13.54
C VAL A 287 4.61 -24.25 -12.18
N ARG A 288 4.51 -23.09 -11.53
CA ARG A 288 3.91 -22.94 -10.21
C ARG A 288 3.39 -21.52 -10.00
N ALA A 289 2.20 -21.42 -9.42
CA ALA A 289 1.60 -20.18 -8.93
C ALA A 289 0.68 -20.52 -7.75
N PHE A 290 0.71 -19.71 -6.70
CA PHE A 290 -0.15 -19.89 -5.53
C PHE A 290 -0.41 -18.54 -4.87
N VAL A 291 -1.47 -18.50 -4.06
CA VAL A 291 -1.78 -17.35 -3.21
C VAL A 291 -1.35 -17.70 -1.80
N GLN A 292 -0.49 -16.86 -1.22
CA GLN A 292 -0.12 -16.92 0.18
C GLN A 292 -0.85 -15.82 0.93
N GLU A 293 -1.62 -16.20 1.95
CA GLU A 293 -2.20 -15.23 2.88
C GLU A 293 -1.09 -14.58 3.70
N GLY A 294 -1.19 -13.27 3.90
CA GLY A 294 -0.10 -12.48 4.47
C GLY A 294 -0.57 -11.30 5.30
N THR A 295 0.41 -10.56 5.83
CA THR A 295 0.12 -9.30 6.55
C THR A 295 -0.17 -8.16 5.59
N TYR A 296 -1.30 -7.47 5.77
CA TYR A 296 -1.70 -6.34 4.90
C TYR A 296 -1.08 -5.01 5.33
N TYR A 297 -1.02 -4.79 6.63
CA TYR A 297 -0.53 -3.58 7.29
C TYR A 297 0.50 -4.03 8.31
N SER A 298 1.62 -3.32 8.44
CA SER A 298 2.53 -3.36 9.59
C SER A 298 3.66 -2.33 9.37
N GLU A 299 4.54 -2.12 10.36
CA GLU A 299 5.68 -1.19 10.28
C GLU A 299 7.06 -1.85 10.50
N ALA A 300 8.13 -1.12 10.18
CA ALA A 300 9.52 -1.57 10.34
C ALA A 300 9.99 -1.53 11.80
N ASP A 301 9.67 -2.56 12.58
CA ASP A 301 10.00 -2.73 14.01
C ASP A 301 11.46 -2.38 14.41
N ALA A 302 12.46 -2.66 13.55
CA ALA A 302 13.88 -2.30 13.82
C ALA A 302 14.12 -0.80 13.91
N GLU A 303 13.32 -0.01 13.22
CA GLU A 303 13.42 1.44 13.20
C GLU A 303 12.84 2.02 14.51
N GLY A 304 12.26 1.18 15.37
CA GLY A 304 11.79 1.52 16.70
C GLY A 304 10.76 2.64 16.63
N LYS A 305 11.00 3.73 17.38
CA LYS A 305 10.13 4.90 17.37
C LYS A 305 10.08 5.64 16.02
N ASP A 306 11.06 5.41 15.15
CA ASP A 306 11.17 6.03 13.83
C ASP A 306 10.53 5.13 12.74
N ALA A 307 9.88 4.03 13.14
CA ALA A 307 9.18 3.13 12.24
C ALA A 307 7.89 3.74 11.66
N VAL A 308 7.28 4.70 12.35
CA VAL A 308 6.16 5.51 11.84
C VAL A 308 6.63 6.58 10.86
N GLU A 309 7.94 6.83 10.76
CA GLU A 309 8.47 7.79 9.80
C GLU A 309 8.49 7.14 8.41
N PRO A 310 7.72 7.67 7.44
CA PRO A 310 7.47 6.90 6.22
C PRO A 310 8.74 6.72 5.34
N MET A 311 9.78 7.53 5.56
CA MET A 311 11.09 7.35 4.90
C MET A 311 11.79 6.03 5.27
N ASN A 312 11.49 5.45 6.44
CA ASN A 312 12.14 4.25 6.95
C ASN A 312 11.40 2.95 6.56
N SER A 313 10.15 3.05 6.10
CA SER A 313 9.29 1.91 5.77
C SER A 313 9.25 1.55 4.28
N GLN A 314 10.08 2.15 3.42
CA GLN A 314 10.06 1.81 1.98
C GLN A 314 10.54 0.39 1.68
N SER A 315 11.59 -0.08 2.38
CA SER A 315 12.00 -1.50 2.35
C SER A 315 10.86 -2.41 2.78
N TYR A 316 9.98 -1.87 3.64
CA TYR A 316 8.96 -2.60 4.35
C TYR A 316 7.81 -3.03 3.44
N LEU A 317 7.42 -2.09 2.57
CA LEU A 317 6.31 -2.21 1.63
C LEU A 317 6.71 -3.00 0.38
N ALA A 318 7.98 -2.96 -0.01
CA ALA A 318 8.47 -3.69 -1.18
C ALA A 318 8.75 -5.18 -0.91
N HIS A 319 8.46 -5.69 0.29
CA HIS A 319 8.77 -7.06 0.70
C HIS A 319 7.55 -7.98 0.57
N VAL A 320 7.78 -9.27 0.28
CA VAL A 320 6.71 -10.27 0.28
C VAL A 320 6.19 -10.44 1.70
N ALA A 321 4.89 -10.27 1.90
CA ALA A 321 4.25 -10.32 3.21
C ALA A 321 3.77 -11.72 3.60
N ALA A 322 4.48 -12.79 3.25
CA ALA A 322 4.06 -14.19 3.37
C ALA A 322 3.92 -14.75 4.81
N ARG A 323 3.79 -13.89 5.81
CA ARG A 323 3.84 -14.19 7.24
C ARG A 323 2.47 -14.08 7.91
#